data_AF-A0A843YB82-F1
#
_entry.id   AF-A0A843YB82-F1
#
_cell.length_a   1.000
_cell.length_b   1.000
_cell.length_c   1.000
_cell.angle_alpha   90.00
_cell.angle_beta   90.00
_cell.angle_gamma   90.00
#
_symmetry.space_group_name_H-M   'P 1'
#
loop_
_entity.id
_entity.type
_entity.pdbx_description
1 polymer ?
#
loop_
_entity_poly.entity_id
_entity_poly.type
_entity_poly.pdbx_seq_one_letter_code
_entity_poly.pdbx_strand_id
1 'polypeptide(L)'
;MTRIDQPWLTATSSQTVCQALTAQGAQVFFVGGCVRNALLGAPVSDLDICTDARPNTVVELAKTAGIKAIPTGIDHGTVTLVQEGVPFEVTTFRKDVATDGRRAVVAFADTIDADARRRDFTMNALYADPQGRVFDPLGGLKDLVNRRVRFIGTAQNRIREDFLRTLRYFRFHAWYGDAAAGMDPEALAAIAENLDGLPQLSRERVTHEVLKLLSAPDPAPAVAAMRQTGVLATVLPGTDDRALSLLIHFEEQSAPCDPIARLAALGEAKIIGESLRLSKAQDRHLAELRAAAIGTAGPGELAYRLGRQDALAACQLRAALLETPLAPDLQAELAAGSAAVFPVTARDLMPGKTGAALGAALKKLEAAWISSQFTLSRTELLDQLD
;
A
#
# COMPACT_ATOMS: atom_id res chain seq x y z
N MET A 1 -25.71 -18.04 13.67
CA MET A 1 -25.54 -17.64 12.27
C MET A 1 -24.91 -16.26 12.26
N THR A 2 -23.73 -16.11 11.67
CA THR A 2 -23.01 -14.83 11.64
C THR A 2 -23.70 -13.87 10.67
N ARG A 3 -23.86 -12.60 11.08
CA ARG A 3 -24.52 -11.56 10.29
C ARG A 3 -23.69 -10.28 10.31
N ILE A 4 -23.55 -9.64 9.17
CA ILE A 4 -22.96 -8.30 9.01
C ILE A 4 -24.08 -7.28 9.12
N ASP A 5 -23.84 -6.26 9.96
CA ASP A 5 -24.70 -5.09 10.09
C ASP A 5 -23.79 -3.86 10.01
N GLN A 6 -23.66 -3.30 8.80
CA GLN A 6 -22.74 -2.20 8.50
C GLN A 6 -23.45 -1.15 7.64
N PRO A 7 -23.15 0.16 7.79
CA PRO A 7 -23.83 1.22 7.06
C PRO A 7 -23.76 1.07 5.53
N TRP A 8 -22.63 0.59 5.00
CA TRP A 8 -22.48 0.38 3.56
C TRP A 8 -23.42 -0.71 3.03
N LEU A 9 -23.80 -1.69 3.86
CA LEU A 9 -24.68 -2.79 3.46
C LEU A 9 -26.13 -2.31 3.38
N THR A 10 -26.57 -1.52 4.36
CA THR A 10 -27.95 -1.03 4.46
C THR A 10 -28.21 0.25 3.68
N ALA A 11 -27.16 0.88 3.13
CA ALA A 11 -27.26 2.05 2.27
C ALA A 11 -28.21 1.83 1.09
N THR A 12 -28.99 2.86 0.74
CA THR A 12 -29.93 2.85 -0.39
C THR A 12 -29.24 2.48 -1.70
N SER A 13 -28.04 2.99 -1.95
CA SER A 13 -27.26 2.67 -3.15
C SER A 13 -26.96 1.18 -3.28
N SER A 14 -26.44 0.56 -2.22
CA SER A 14 -26.14 -0.89 -2.15
C SER A 14 -27.40 -1.73 -2.34
N GLN A 15 -28.47 -1.40 -1.62
CA GLN A 15 -29.73 -2.14 -1.71
C GLN A 15 -30.37 -2.02 -3.10
N THR A 16 -30.29 -0.84 -3.73
CA THR A 16 -30.79 -0.62 -5.10
C THR A 16 -30.03 -1.47 -6.12
N VAL A 17 -28.70 -1.53 -6.01
CA VAL A 17 -27.87 -2.39 -6.87
C VAL A 17 -28.22 -3.87 -6.66
N CYS A 18 -28.31 -4.33 -5.42
CA CYS A 18 -28.68 -5.72 -5.12
C CYS A 18 -30.10 -6.07 -5.62
N GLN A 19 -31.07 -5.16 -5.50
CA GLN A 19 -32.43 -5.36 -6.01
C GLN A 19 -32.45 -5.44 -7.53
N ALA A 20 -31.71 -4.57 -8.22
CA ALA A 20 -31.60 -4.60 -9.68
C ALA A 20 -31.02 -5.94 -10.16
N LEU A 21 -29.97 -6.44 -9.50
CA LEU A 21 -29.33 -7.70 -9.85
C LEU A 21 -30.21 -8.92 -9.55
N THR A 22 -30.95 -8.91 -8.44
CA THR A 22 -31.84 -10.02 -8.05
C THR A 22 -33.19 -10.02 -8.77
N ALA A 23 -33.52 -9.00 -9.57
CA ALA A 23 -34.83 -8.82 -10.22
C ALA A 23 -35.27 -10.00 -11.11
N GLN A 24 -34.30 -10.75 -11.69
CA GLN A 24 -34.56 -11.95 -12.49
C GLN A 24 -34.14 -13.25 -11.78
N GLY A 25 -34.00 -13.23 -10.46
CA GLY A 25 -33.66 -14.40 -9.64
C GLY A 25 -32.17 -14.75 -9.58
N ALA A 26 -31.28 -13.85 -10.02
CA ALA A 26 -29.84 -14.05 -9.90
C ALA A 26 -29.41 -14.08 -8.43
N GLN A 27 -28.39 -14.88 -8.13
CA GLN A 27 -27.71 -14.86 -6.85
C GLN A 27 -26.83 -13.61 -6.75
N VAL A 28 -26.81 -12.97 -5.59
CA VAL A 28 -26.01 -11.74 -5.36
C VAL A 28 -25.39 -11.80 -3.97
N PHE A 29 -24.07 -11.63 -3.92
CA PHE A 29 -23.33 -11.59 -2.67
C PHE A 29 -22.30 -10.48 -2.69
N PHE A 30 -22.14 -9.78 -1.57
CA PHE A 30 -20.90 -9.08 -1.28
C PHE A 30 -19.80 -10.09 -0.99
N VAL A 31 -18.55 -9.80 -1.38
CA VAL A 31 -17.46 -10.77 -1.29
C VAL A 31 -16.10 -10.12 -1.03
N GLY A 32 -15.18 -10.89 -0.44
CA GLY A 32 -13.77 -10.49 -0.39
C GLY A 32 -13.51 -9.43 0.68
N GLY A 33 -12.93 -8.29 0.27
CA GLY A 33 -12.41 -7.27 1.18
C GLY A 33 -13.47 -6.66 2.09
N CYS A 34 -14.65 -6.32 1.54
CA CYS A 34 -15.74 -5.73 2.30
C CYS A 34 -16.29 -6.66 3.38
N VAL A 35 -16.47 -7.95 3.05
CA VAL A 35 -16.96 -8.97 4.01
C VAL A 35 -15.91 -9.24 5.09
N ARG A 36 -14.65 -9.45 4.71
CA ARG A 36 -13.53 -9.66 5.64
C ARG A 36 -13.39 -8.50 6.62
N ASN A 37 -13.32 -7.27 6.11
CA ASN A 37 -13.10 -6.09 6.93
C ASN A 37 -14.31 -5.83 7.85
N ALA A 38 -15.54 -5.98 7.34
CA ALA A 38 -16.74 -5.86 8.16
C ALA A 38 -16.76 -6.84 9.34
N LEU A 39 -16.33 -8.09 9.12
CA LEU A 39 -16.24 -9.11 10.17
C LEU A 39 -15.09 -8.88 11.16
N LEU A 40 -14.04 -8.18 10.75
CA LEU A 40 -12.92 -7.78 11.61
C LEU A 40 -13.14 -6.43 12.31
N GLY A 41 -14.22 -5.71 12.03
CA GLY A 41 -14.43 -4.34 12.49
C GLY A 41 -13.44 -3.33 11.89
N ALA A 42 -12.88 -3.64 10.71
CA ALA A 42 -11.96 -2.77 9.98
C ALA A 42 -12.70 -1.89 8.95
N PRO A 43 -12.15 -0.73 8.56
CA PRO A 43 -12.73 0.13 7.52
C PRO A 43 -12.95 -0.62 6.20
N VAL A 44 -14.06 -0.35 5.53
CA VAL A 44 -14.42 -0.89 4.21
C VAL A 44 -14.35 0.24 3.18
N SER A 45 -13.54 0.09 2.14
CA SER A 45 -13.36 1.08 1.06
C SER A 45 -14.04 0.66 -0.23
N ASP A 46 -13.89 -0.61 -0.61
CA ASP A 46 -14.30 -1.13 -1.92
C ASP A 46 -15.42 -2.16 -1.74
N LEU A 47 -16.51 -2.01 -2.52
CA LEU A 47 -17.68 -2.88 -2.47
C LEU A 47 -17.68 -3.82 -3.68
N ASP A 48 -17.08 -4.99 -3.49
CA ASP A 48 -17.09 -6.07 -4.47
C ASP A 48 -18.37 -6.90 -4.31
N ILE A 49 -19.08 -7.10 -5.42
CA ILE A 49 -20.25 -7.95 -5.52
C ILE A 49 -19.94 -9.09 -6.49
N CYS A 50 -20.42 -10.29 -6.19
CA CYS A 50 -20.42 -11.39 -7.13
C CYS A 50 -21.82 -11.97 -7.36
N THR A 51 -22.03 -12.48 -8.57
CA THR A 51 -23.33 -12.98 -9.04
C THR A 51 -23.18 -14.12 -10.03
N ASP A 52 -24.19 -14.97 -10.18
CA ASP A 52 -24.25 -15.94 -11.29
C ASP A 52 -24.67 -15.30 -12.62
N ALA A 53 -25.25 -14.10 -12.59
CA ALA A 53 -25.59 -13.32 -13.78
C ALA A 53 -24.34 -13.04 -14.64
N ARG A 54 -24.46 -13.26 -15.95
CA ARG A 54 -23.38 -12.99 -16.91
C ARG A 54 -23.18 -11.48 -17.11
N PRO A 55 -22.00 -11.02 -17.56
CA PRO A 55 -21.72 -9.59 -17.62
C PRO A 55 -22.71 -8.79 -18.47
N ASN A 56 -23.12 -9.33 -19.63
CA ASN A 56 -24.14 -8.71 -20.47
C ASN A 56 -25.51 -8.65 -19.76
N THR A 57 -25.87 -9.69 -19.00
CA THR A 57 -27.09 -9.69 -18.18
C THR A 57 -27.02 -8.64 -17.08
N VAL A 58 -25.87 -8.49 -16.41
CA VAL A 58 -25.64 -7.43 -15.41
C VAL A 58 -25.85 -6.04 -16.01
N VAL A 59 -25.32 -5.79 -17.21
CA VAL A 59 -25.49 -4.51 -17.92
C VAL A 59 -26.96 -4.24 -18.24
N GLU A 60 -27.70 -5.23 -18.75
CA GLU A 60 -29.13 -5.08 -19.04
C GLU A 60 -29.96 -4.85 -17.78
N LEU A 61 -29.71 -5.61 -16.70
CA LEU A 61 -30.38 -5.43 -15.40
C LEU A 61 -30.14 -4.02 -14.84
N ALA A 62 -28.89 -3.54 -14.88
CA ALA A 62 -28.54 -2.19 -14.45
C ALA A 62 -29.26 -1.13 -15.30
N LYS A 63 -29.29 -1.29 -16.62
CA LYS A 63 -29.97 -0.39 -17.54
C LYS A 63 -31.48 -0.33 -17.28
N THR A 64 -32.14 -1.47 -17.06
CA THR A 64 -33.56 -1.53 -16.68
C THR A 64 -33.84 -0.80 -15.38
N ALA A 65 -32.92 -0.87 -14.41
CA ALA A 65 -33.03 -0.18 -13.13
C ALA A 65 -32.56 1.30 -13.15
N GLY A 66 -32.14 1.82 -14.31
CA GLY A 66 -31.62 3.20 -14.42
C GLY A 66 -30.25 3.42 -13.76
N ILE A 67 -29.50 2.35 -13.51
CA ILE A 67 -28.17 2.38 -12.88
C ILE A 67 -27.11 2.51 -13.96
N LYS A 68 -26.13 3.40 -13.77
CA LYS A 68 -25.02 3.57 -14.70
C LYS A 68 -24.11 2.34 -14.66
N ALA A 69 -24.00 1.62 -15.76
CA ALA A 69 -23.04 0.53 -15.94
C ALA A 69 -21.81 1.01 -16.73
N ILE A 70 -20.63 0.69 -16.22
CA ILE A 70 -19.34 0.92 -16.88
C ILE A 70 -18.74 -0.47 -17.16
N PRO A 71 -18.60 -0.89 -18.43
CA PRO A 71 -18.13 -2.23 -18.79
C PRO A 71 -16.59 -2.36 -18.69
N THR A 72 -16.02 -1.83 -17.61
CA THR A 72 -14.60 -1.96 -17.28
C THR A 72 -14.30 -3.40 -16.89
N GLY A 73 -13.54 -4.12 -17.73
CA GLY A 73 -13.15 -5.51 -17.45
C GLY A 73 -14.23 -6.55 -17.80
N ILE A 74 -15.16 -6.23 -18.70
CA ILE A 74 -16.23 -7.15 -19.11
C ILE A 74 -15.71 -8.49 -19.65
N ASP A 75 -14.58 -8.47 -20.36
CA ASP A 75 -13.88 -9.66 -20.87
C ASP A 75 -13.39 -10.58 -19.74
N HIS A 76 -13.22 -10.04 -18.54
CA HIS A 76 -12.85 -10.78 -17.34
C HIS A 76 -14.03 -11.09 -16.44
N GLY A 77 -15.26 -10.71 -16.83
CA GLY A 77 -16.47 -10.99 -16.07
C GLY A 77 -16.88 -9.89 -15.10
N THR A 78 -16.27 -8.71 -15.15
CA THR A 78 -16.54 -7.60 -14.21
C THR A 78 -17.21 -6.44 -14.93
N VAL A 79 -18.20 -5.84 -14.26
CA VAL A 79 -18.90 -4.63 -14.67
C VAL A 79 -18.98 -3.72 -13.46
N THR A 80 -18.56 -2.46 -13.59
CA THR A 80 -18.70 -1.49 -12.50
C THR A 80 -20.06 -0.80 -12.61
N LEU A 81 -20.90 -0.96 -11.59
CA LEU A 81 -22.15 -0.22 -11.46
C LEU A 81 -21.94 1.01 -10.59
N VAL A 82 -22.49 2.15 -10.98
CA VAL A 82 -22.38 3.40 -10.20
C VAL A 82 -23.77 3.85 -9.81
N GLN A 83 -24.03 3.87 -8.50
CA GLN A 83 -25.29 4.30 -7.91
C GLN A 83 -25.01 5.38 -6.86
N GLU A 84 -25.65 6.55 -7.01
CA GLU A 84 -25.46 7.70 -6.10
C GLU A 84 -23.98 8.12 -5.94
N GLY A 85 -23.18 7.97 -7.00
CA GLY A 85 -21.74 8.26 -6.98
C GLY A 85 -20.88 7.18 -6.33
N VAL A 86 -21.47 6.10 -5.80
CA VAL A 86 -20.75 4.96 -5.21
C VAL A 86 -20.51 3.89 -6.28
N PRO A 87 -19.25 3.49 -6.54
CA PRO A 87 -18.94 2.39 -7.44
C PRO A 87 -19.10 1.02 -6.76
N PHE A 88 -19.64 0.06 -7.50
CA PHE A 88 -19.79 -1.34 -7.12
C PHE A 88 -19.18 -2.22 -8.21
N GLU A 89 -18.16 -3.00 -7.88
CA GLU A 89 -17.56 -3.95 -8.82
C GLU A 89 -18.36 -5.24 -8.82
N VAL A 90 -19.21 -5.43 -9.83
CA VAL A 90 -20.03 -6.63 -9.97
C VAL A 90 -19.31 -7.63 -10.87
N THR A 91 -18.95 -8.78 -10.32
CA THR A 91 -18.24 -9.83 -11.04
C THR A 91 -19.05 -11.11 -11.10
N THR A 92 -19.25 -11.65 -12.30
CA THR A 92 -19.81 -12.99 -12.47
C THR A 92 -18.95 -14.03 -11.74
N PHE A 93 -19.57 -15.04 -11.12
CA PHE A 93 -18.85 -16.17 -10.53
C PHE A 93 -17.93 -16.80 -11.55
N ARG A 94 -16.74 -17.19 -11.10
CA ARG A 94 -15.68 -17.69 -11.99
C ARG A 94 -15.11 -18.99 -11.44
N LYS A 95 -14.55 -19.81 -12.32
CA LYS A 95 -13.73 -20.98 -11.98
C LYS A 95 -12.52 -21.06 -12.90
N ASP A 96 -11.40 -21.54 -12.38
CA ASP A 96 -10.20 -21.73 -13.19
C ASP A 96 -10.37 -22.95 -14.10
N VAL A 97 -10.01 -22.81 -15.38
CA VAL A 97 -10.09 -23.88 -16.40
C VAL A 97 -8.69 -24.38 -16.77
N ALA A 98 -7.75 -23.46 -16.97
CA ALA A 98 -6.34 -23.75 -17.18
C ALA A 98 -5.50 -22.55 -16.72
N THR A 99 -4.33 -22.81 -16.17
CA THR A 99 -3.40 -21.80 -15.66
C THR A 99 -2.06 -21.94 -16.38
N ASP A 100 -1.71 -20.98 -17.23
CA ASP A 100 -0.40 -20.91 -17.91
C ASP A 100 0.51 -19.84 -17.30
N GLY A 101 0.45 -19.65 -15.97
CA GLY A 101 1.34 -18.74 -15.23
C GLY A 101 1.18 -17.23 -15.53
N ARG A 102 0.55 -16.84 -16.65
CA ARG A 102 0.32 -15.44 -17.03
C ARG A 102 -1.16 -15.10 -17.21
N ARG A 103 -2.01 -16.05 -17.62
CA ARG A 103 -3.46 -15.87 -17.70
C ARG A 103 -4.17 -17.13 -17.20
N ALA A 104 -4.91 -16.99 -16.10
CA ALA A 104 -5.95 -17.98 -15.80
C ALA A 104 -7.02 -17.87 -16.89
N VAL A 105 -7.22 -18.93 -17.67
CA VAL A 105 -8.41 -19.03 -18.51
C VAL A 105 -9.57 -19.26 -17.56
N VAL A 106 -10.42 -18.25 -17.45
CA VAL A 106 -11.56 -18.25 -16.54
C VAL A 106 -12.82 -18.66 -17.27
N ALA A 107 -13.51 -19.67 -16.78
CA ALA A 107 -14.90 -19.92 -17.15
C ALA A 107 -15.81 -19.28 -16.12
N PHE A 108 -16.98 -18.84 -16.58
CA PHE A 108 -18.03 -18.48 -15.64
C PHE A 108 -18.55 -19.72 -14.92
N ALA A 109 -18.97 -19.52 -13.68
CA ALA A 109 -19.53 -20.53 -12.80
C ALA A 109 -20.93 -20.11 -12.35
N ASP A 110 -21.62 -21.01 -11.66
CA ASP A 110 -23.01 -20.83 -11.24
C ASP A 110 -23.19 -20.93 -9.71
N THR A 111 -22.09 -21.22 -8.98
CA THR A 111 -22.12 -21.40 -7.53
C THR A 111 -20.99 -20.62 -6.84
N ILE A 112 -21.28 -20.15 -5.62
CA ILE A 112 -20.28 -19.53 -4.75
C ILE A 112 -19.15 -20.48 -4.35
N ASP A 113 -19.39 -21.79 -4.30
CA ASP A 113 -18.34 -22.78 -3.97
C ASP A 113 -17.25 -22.81 -5.07
N ALA A 114 -17.66 -22.77 -6.34
CA ALA A 114 -16.72 -22.69 -7.46
C ALA A 114 -15.93 -21.37 -7.47
N ASP A 115 -16.59 -20.24 -7.16
CA ASP A 115 -15.93 -18.93 -7.01
C ASP A 115 -15.01 -18.86 -5.80
N ALA A 116 -15.36 -19.53 -4.70
CA ALA A 116 -14.57 -19.54 -3.49
C ALA A 116 -13.24 -20.26 -3.72
N ARG A 117 -13.26 -21.41 -4.41
CA ARG A 117 -12.07 -22.24 -4.64
C ARG A 117 -10.96 -21.56 -5.45
N ARG A 118 -11.31 -20.60 -6.33
CA ARG A 118 -10.32 -19.83 -7.12
C ARG A 118 -9.66 -18.69 -6.33
N ARG A 119 -10.18 -18.30 -5.16
CA ARG A 119 -9.62 -17.19 -4.37
C ARG A 119 -8.32 -17.61 -3.69
N ASP A 120 -7.53 -16.63 -3.26
CA ASP A 120 -6.22 -16.88 -2.67
C ASP A 120 -6.30 -17.44 -1.25
N PHE A 121 -6.99 -16.74 -0.36
CA PHE A 121 -7.02 -17.03 1.08
C PHE A 121 -8.44 -17.29 1.58
N THR A 122 -8.55 -18.19 2.55
CA THR A 122 -9.84 -18.60 3.13
C THR A 122 -10.61 -17.42 3.71
N MET A 123 -9.92 -16.48 4.36
CA MET A 123 -10.50 -15.24 4.89
C MET A 123 -11.05 -14.28 3.82
N ASN A 124 -10.69 -14.46 2.55
CA ASN A 124 -11.20 -13.67 1.42
C ASN A 124 -12.30 -14.41 0.62
N ALA A 125 -12.59 -15.66 0.97
CA ALA A 125 -13.65 -16.46 0.37
C ALA A 125 -14.90 -16.52 1.28
N LEU A 126 -15.22 -15.37 1.87
CA LEU A 126 -16.41 -15.14 2.69
C LEU A 126 -17.36 -14.26 1.90
N TYR A 127 -18.65 -14.59 1.99
CA TYR A 127 -19.71 -13.98 1.21
C TYR A 127 -20.80 -13.48 2.15
N ALA A 128 -21.47 -12.39 1.80
CA ALA A 128 -22.63 -11.89 2.53
C ALA A 128 -23.77 -11.57 1.56
N ASP A 129 -24.98 -12.05 1.84
CA ASP A 129 -26.16 -11.66 1.05
C ASP A 129 -26.58 -10.20 1.35
N PRO A 130 -27.53 -9.62 0.59
CA PRO A 130 -27.99 -8.25 0.81
C PRO A 130 -28.64 -8.02 2.19
N GLN A 131 -29.00 -9.08 2.91
CA GLN A 131 -29.54 -9.04 4.28
C GLN A 131 -28.44 -9.15 5.34
N GLY A 132 -27.18 -9.35 4.92
CA GLY A 132 -25.99 -9.44 5.75
C GLY A 132 -25.70 -10.85 6.27
N ARG A 133 -26.46 -11.87 5.86
CA ARG A 133 -26.19 -13.25 6.28
C ARG A 133 -24.89 -13.72 5.65
N VAL A 134 -23.99 -14.24 6.47
CA VAL A 134 -22.67 -14.68 6.02
C VAL A 134 -22.71 -16.13 5.54
N PHE A 135 -22.08 -16.38 4.41
CA PHE A 135 -21.85 -17.68 3.80
C PHE A 135 -20.36 -17.96 3.72
N ASP A 136 -19.96 -19.15 4.18
CA ASP A 136 -18.58 -19.59 4.25
C ASP A 136 -18.47 -21.01 3.65
N PRO A 137 -18.34 -21.13 2.32
CA PRO A 137 -18.30 -22.44 1.65
C PRO A 137 -17.04 -23.25 1.99
N LEU A 138 -15.98 -22.63 2.52
CA LEU A 138 -14.66 -23.25 2.69
C LEU A 138 -14.18 -23.30 4.15
N GLY A 139 -15.00 -22.87 5.12
CA GLY A 139 -14.64 -22.85 6.54
C GLY A 139 -13.62 -21.76 6.91
N GLY A 140 -13.54 -20.67 6.15
CA GLY A 140 -12.63 -19.54 6.37
C GLY A 140 -12.98 -18.65 7.55
N LEU A 141 -14.20 -18.74 8.11
CA LEU A 141 -14.60 -17.90 9.25
C LEU A 141 -13.73 -18.15 10.48
N LYS A 142 -13.34 -19.42 10.71
CA LYS A 142 -12.44 -19.80 11.80
C LYS A 142 -11.04 -19.21 11.60
N ASP A 143 -10.55 -19.21 10.37
CA ASP A 143 -9.25 -18.61 10.05
C ASP A 143 -9.29 -17.10 10.26
N LEU A 144 -10.36 -16.44 9.83
CA LEU A 144 -10.57 -15.01 10.04
C LEU A 144 -10.57 -14.64 11.53
N VAL A 145 -11.37 -15.34 12.35
CA VAL A 145 -11.47 -15.09 13.80
C VAL A 145 -10.12 -15.28 14.49
N ASN A 146 -9.35 -16.29 14.08
CA ASN A 146 -8.02 -16.55 14.62
C ASN A 146 -6.92 -15.74 13.90
N ARG A 147 -7.28 -14.83 12.99
CA ARG A 147 -6.35 -14.01 12.19
C ARG A 147 -5.26 -14.84 11.49
N ARG A 148 -5.63 -16.01 10.97
CA ARG A 148 -4.76 -16.93 10.24
C ARG A 148 -4.89 -16.74 8.74
N VAL A 149 -3.82 -16.29 8.09
CA VAL A 149 -3.77 -16.21 6.63
C VAL A 149 -3.44 -17.59 6.08
N ARG A 150 -4.46 -18.27 5.52
CA ARG A 150 -4.34 -19.64 4.98
C ARG A 150 -4.76 -19.69 3.52
N PHE A 151 -3.95 -20.34 2.69
CA PHE A 151 -4.29 -20.60 1.29
C PHE A 151 -5.51 -21.51 1.16
N ILE A 152 -6.32 -21.30 0.13
CA ILE A 152 -7.40 -22.23 -0.23
C ILE A 152 -6.80 -23.40 -1.02
N GLY A 153 -6.93 -24.63 -0.52
CA GLY A 153 -6.23 -25.79 -1.07
C GLY A 153 -4.80 -25.87 -0.53
N THR A 154 -3.84 -26.34 -1.33
CA THR A 154 -2.42 -26.40 -0.93
C THR A 154 -1.69 -25.12 -1.33
N ALA A 155 -0.86 -24.58 -0.43
CA ALA A 155 -0.05 -23.40 -0.72
C ALA A 155 0.79 -23.56 -2.01
N GLN A 156 1.39 -24.74 -2.20
CA GLN A 156 2.17 -25.08 -3.38
C GLN A 156 1.40 -24.88 -4.69
N ASN A 157 0.20 -25.44 -4.80
CA ASN A 157 -0.59 -25.34 -6.03
C ASN A 157 -1.00 -23.89 -6.26
N ARG A 158 -1.43 -23.20 -5.19
CA ARG A 158 -1.90 -21.81 -5.33
C ARG A 158 -0.77 -20.86 -5.72
N ILE A 159 0.45 -21.06 -5.20
CA ILE A 159 1.60 -20.23 -5.58
C ILE A 159 1.98 -20.48 -7.05
N ARG A 160 1.98 -21.73 -7.51
CA ARG A 160 2.30 -22.07 -8.91
C ARG A 160 1.28 -21.55 -9.93
N GLU A 161 0.02 -21.39 -9.53
CA GLU A 161 -1.00 -20.75 -10.38
C GLU A 161 -0.70 -19.26 -10.64
N ASP A 162 -0.19 -18.55 -9.63
CA ASP A 162 0.23 -17.14 -9.73
C ASP A 162 1.21 -16.81 -8.60
N PHE A 163 2.50 -16.68 -8.94
CA PHE A 163 3.55 -16.42 -7.96
C PHE A 163 3.37 -15.09 -7.20
N LEU A 164 2.53 -14.16 -7.69
CA LEU A 164 2.20 -12.93 -6.96
C LEU A 164 1.53 -13.24 -5.61
N ARG A 165 0.90 -14.42 -5.47
CA ARG A 165 0.28 -14.86 -4.22
C ARG A 165 1.28 -15.00 -3.08
N THR A 166 2.56 -15.20 -3.36
CA THR A 166 3.63 -15.12 -2.36
C THR A 166 3.70 -13.73 -1.73
N LEU A 167 3.76 -12.67 -2.55
CA LEU A 167 3.78 -11.29 -2.04
C LEU A 167 2.47 -10.91 -1.36
N ARG A 168 1.33 -11.37 -1.92
CA ARG A 168 0.03 -11.19 -1.26
C ARG A 168 0.01 -11.85 0.11
N TYR A 169 0.58 -13.05 0.29
CA TYR A 169 0.61 -13.73 1.58
C TYR A 169 1.24 -12.85 2.66
N PHE A 170 2.44 -12.32 2.40
CA PHE A 170 3.13 -11.42 3.33
C PHE A 170 2.34 -10.13 3.58
N ARG A 171 1.79 -9.52 2.53
CA ARG A 171 0.90 -8.35 2.67
C ARG A 171 -0.30 -8.67 3.56
N PHE A 172 -1.02 -9.76 3.28
CA PHE A 172 -2.21 -10.14 4.04
C PHE A 172 -1.88 -10.45 5.49
N HIS A 173 -0.72 -11.07 5.76
CA HIS A 173 -0.27 -11.30 7.12
C HIS A 173 0.03 -9.99 7.85
N ALA A 174 0.74 -9.04 7.21
CA ALA A 174 1.01 -7.73 7.81
C ALA A 174 -0.26 -6.92 8.14
N TRP A 175 -1.32 -7.05 7.33
CA TRP A 175 -2.58 -6.33 7.56
C TRP A 175 -3.55 -7.05 8.51
N TYR A 176 -3.64 -8.38 8.40
CA TYR A 176 -4.73 -9.16 8.98
C TYR A 176 -4.27 -10.35 9.81
N GLY A 177 -2.98 -10.69 9.76
CA GLY A 177 -2.39 -11.74 10.57
C GLY A 177 -2.41 -11.40 12.06
N ASP A 178 -2.30 -12.42 12.89
CA ASP A 178 -1.87 -12.29 14.28
C ASP A 178 -0.36 -12.51 14.36
N ALA A 179 0.37 -11.46 14.75
CA ALA A 179 1.81 -11.52 14.90
C ALA A 179 2.26 -12.52 15.97
N ALA A 180 1.48 -12.70 17.05
CA ALA A 180 1.81 -13.63 18.13
C ALA A 180 1.64 -15.09 17.72
N ALA A 181 0.68 -15.38 16.84
CA ALA A 181 0.46 -16.71 16.29
C ALA A 181 1.50 -17.08 15.20
N GLY A 182 2.21 -16.11 14.65
CA GLY A 182 3.18 -16.30 13.58
C GLY A 182 2.54 -16.59 12.22
N MET A 183 3.39 -16.95 11.25
CA MET A 183 2.98 -17.36 9.90
C MET A 183 2.85 -18.89 9.82
N ASP A 184 2.03 -19.34 8.87
CA ASP A 184 1.83 -20.75 8.57
C ASP A 184 3.14 -21.38 8.02
N PRO A 185 3.76 -22.33 8.74
CA PRO A 185 5.01 -22.96 8.30
C PRO A 185 4.90 -23.67 6.95
N GLU A 186 3.75 -24.28 6.64
CA GLU A 186 3.54 -24.96 5.36
C GLU A 186 3.50 -23.94 4.22
N ALA A 187 2.89 -22.78 4.45
CA ALA A 187 2.90 -21.68 3.49
C ALA A 187 4.32 -21.14 3.27
N LEU A 188 5.09 -20.93 4.34
CA LEU A 188 6.48 -20.47 4.24
C LEU A 188 7.38 -21.46 3.50
N ALA A 189 7.23 -22.77 3.76
CA ALA A 189 7.96 -23.82 3.05
C ALA A 189 7.62 -23.82 1.56
N ALA A 190 6.33 -23.79 1.21
CA ALA A 190 5.89 -23.72 -0.18
C ALA A 190 6.40 -22.44 -0.89
N ILE A 191 6.45 -21.31 -0.20
CA ILE A 191 7.03 -20.08 -0.73
C ILE A 191 8.52 -20.25 -1.03
N ALA A 192 9.29 -20.79 -0.08
CA ALA A 192 10.73 -21.01 -0.24
C ALA A 192 11.06 -22.01 -1.38
N GLU A 193 10.19 -22.98 -1.62
CA GLU A 193 10.35 -23.96 -2.71
C GLU A 193 10.02 -23.43 -4.12
N ASN A 194 9.41 -22.25 -4.24
CA ASN A 194 8.94 -21.69 -5.53
C ASN A 194 9.45 -20.26 -5.79
N LEU A 195 10.63 -19.91 -5.26
CA LEU A 195 11.25 -18.60 -5.46
C LEU A 195 11.59 -18.31 -6.93
N ASP A 196 11.91 -19.35 -7.71
CA ASP A 196 12.24 -19.30 -9.13
C ASP A 196 11.08 -18.79 -10.00
N GLY A 197 9.85 -18.82 -9.49
CA GLY A 197 8.68 -18.23 -10.11
C GLY A 197 8.60 -16.70 -9.99
N LEU A 198 9.20 -16.10 -8.96
CA LEU A 198 9.06 -14.66 -8.67
C LEU A 198 9.65 -13.76 -9.76
N PRO A 199 10.81 -14.04 -10.37
CA PRO A 199 11.35 -13.22 -11.47
C PRO A 199 10.46 -13.16 -12.72
N GLN A 200 9.46 -14.04 -12.83
CA GLN A 200 8.51 -14.05 -13.96
C GLN A 200 7.41 -12.98 -13.81
N LEU A 201 7.25 -12.41 -12.61
CA LEU A 201 6.25 -11.39 -12.31
C LEU A 201 6.64 -10.05 -12.93
N SER A 202 5.63 -9.27 -13.35
CA SER A 202 5.89 -7.90 -13.82
C SER A 202 6.27 -7.00 -12.64
N ARG A 203 7.19 -6.07 -12.89
CA ARG A 203 7.67 -5.11 -11.88
C ARG A 203 6.53 -4.26 -11.33
N GLU A 204 5.52 -3.92 -12.14
CA GLU A 204 4.35 -3.16 -11.71
C GLU A 204 3.53 -3.90 -10.65
N ARG A 205 3.27 -5.19 -10.87
CA ARG A 205 2.50 -6.02 -9.92
C ARG A 205 3.27 -6.20 -8.61
N VAL A 206 4.58 -6.42 -8.72
CA VAL A 206 5.49 -6.52 -7.57
C VAL A 206 5.51 -5.20 -6.79
N THR A 207 5.72 -4.06 -7.45
CA THR A 207 5.68 -2.72 -6.82
C THR A 207 4.40 -2.52 -6.03
N HIS A 208 3.25 -2.84 -6.64
CA HIS A 208 1.95 -2.65 -6.00
C HIS A 208 1.81 -3.46 -4.71
N GLU A 209 2.23 -4.72 -4.71
CA GLU A 209 2.18 -5.57 -3.52
C GLU A 209 3.18 -5.13 -2.45
N VAL A 210 4.41 -4.75 -2.84
CA VAL A 210 5.44 -4.25 -1.92
C VAL A 210 5.00 -2.94 -1.27
N LEU A 211 4.51 -1.96 -2.03
CA LEU A 211 4.05 -0.70 -1.46
C LEU A 211 2.86 -0.92 -0.51
N LYS A 212 1.90 -1.77 -0.87
CA LYS A 212 0.78 -2.10 0.02
C LYS A 212 1.20 -2.88 1.27
N LEU A 213 2.21 -3.73 1.18
CA LEU A 213 2.81 -4.38 2.33
C LEU A 213 3.41 -3.32 3.25
N LEU A 214 4.26 -2.42 2.72
CA LEU A 214 4.90 -1.37 3.51
C LEU A 214 3.93 -0.33 4.07
N SER A 215 2.71 -0.23 3.53
CA SER A 215 1.63 0.59 4.11
C SER A 215 0.89 -0.06 5.28
N ALA A 216 1.13 -1.33 5.60
CA ALA A 216 0.53 -1.98 6.77
C ALA A 216 0.95 -1.29 8.08
N PRO A 217 0.19 -1.39 9.18
CA PRO A 217 0.61 -0.78 10.45
C PRO A 217 2.03 -1.21 10.88
N ASP A 218 2.29 -2.52 10.89
CA ASP A 218 3.60 -3.11 11.15
C ASP A 218 3.94 -4.19 10.11
N PRO A 219 4.70 -3.84 9.04
CA PRO A 219 5.17 -4.81 8.06
C PRO A 219 6.44 -5.57 8.48
N ALA A 220 7.10 -5.21 9.60
CA ALA A 220 8.43 -5.72 9.91
C ALA A 220 8.49 -7.25 10.02
N PRO A 221 7.55 -7.94 10.71
CA PRO A 221 7.54 -9.40 10.77
C PRO A 221 7.40 -10.06 9.40
N ALA A 222 6.60 -9.47 8.51
CA ALA A 222 6.38 -9.96 7.17
C ALA A 222 7.60 -9.79 6.27
N VAL A 223 8.28 -8.64 6.33
CA VAL A 223 9.52 -8.40 5.58
C VAL A 223 10.66 -9.28 6.12
N ALA A 224 10.74 -9.49 7.43
CA ALA A 224 11.70 -10.43 8.03
C ALA A 224 11.47 -11.87 7.56
N ALA A 225 10.21 -12.30 7.45
CA ALA A 225 9.86 -13.61 6.89
C ALA A 225 10.19 -13.69 5.39
N MET A 226 10.01 -12.60 4.62
CA MET A 226 10.46 -12.52 3.23
C MET A 226 11.99 -12.68 3.12
N ARG A 227 12.77 -12.09 4.05
CA ARG A 227 14.21 -12.31 4.10
C ARG A 227 14.55 -13.76 4.39
N GLN A 228 13.95 -14.36 5.42
CA GLN A 228 14.22 -15.75 5.82
C GLN A 228 13.87 -16.77 4.73
N THR A 229 12.79 -16.53 3.98
CA THR A 229 12.36 -17.39 2.87
C THR A 229 13.11 -17.12 1.56
N GLY A 230 13.97 -16.09 1.48
CA GLY A 230 14.67 -15.71 0.25
C GLY A 230 13.87 -14.84 -0.72
N VAL A 231 12.60 -14.54 -0.41
CA VAL A 231 11.72 -13.68 -1.21
C VAL A 231 12.27 -12.26 -1.29
N LEU A 232 12.76 -11.68 -0.19
CA LEU A 232 13.29 -10.31 -0.19
C LEU A 232 14.49 -10.18 -1.14
N ALA A 233 15.45 -11.11 -1.06
CA ALA A 233 16.62 -11.12 -1.94
C ALA A 233 16.27 -11.37 -3.41
N THR A 234 15.18 -12.09 -3.68
CA THR A 234 14.71 -12.36 -5.05
C THR A 234 13.99 -11.15 -5.66
N VAL A 235 13.21 -10.42 -4.85
CA VAL A 235 12.33 -9.34 -5.31
C VAL A 235 13.01 -7.96 -5.23
N LEU A 236 13.88 -7.76 -4.24
CA LEU A 236 14.65 -6.55 -3.98
C LEU A 236 16.11 -6.92 -3.68
N PRO A 237 16.88 -7.42 -4.66
CA PRO A 237 18.27 -7.81 -4.45
C PRO A 237 19.10 -6.66 -3.89
N GLY A 238 19.94 -6.94 -2.88
CA GLY A 238 20.82 -5.93 -2.25
C GLY A 238 20.15 -5.03 -1.21
N THR A 239 18.92 -5.36 -0.78
CA THR A 239 18.22 -4.71 0.33
C THR A 239 18.27 -5.53 1.62
N ASP A 240 18.05 -4.88 2.76
CA ASP A 240 17.93 -5.50 4.08
C ASP A 240 16.77 -4.88 4.87
N ASP A 241 16.30 -5.54 5.94
CA ASP A 241 15.13 -5.14 6.74
C ASP A 241 15.50 -4.56 8.11
N ARG A 242 16.79 -4.36 8.40
CA ARG A 242 17.27 -4.09 9.76
C ARG A 242 16.69 -2.80 10.34
N ALA A 243 16.73 -1.73 9.56
CA ALA A 243 16.24 -0.41 9.97
C ALA A 243 14.72 -0.31 10.00
N LEU A 244 13.98 -1.23 9.36
CA LEU A 244 12.54 -1.11 9.18
C LEU A 244 11.79 -1.12 10.52
N SER A 245 12.13 -2.04 11.43
CA SER A 245 11.47 -2.15 12.74
C SER A 245 11.66 -0.90 13.62
N LEU A 246 12.86 -0.32 13.60
CA LEU A 246 13.18 0.92 14.32
C LEU A 246 12.44 2.12 13.73
N LEU A 247 12.36 2.20 12.40
CA LEU A 247 11.59 3.26 11.74
C LEU A 247 10.12 3.20 12.13
N ILE A 248 9.50 2.01 12.09
CA ILE A 248 8.10 1.80 12.50
C ILE A 248 7.88 2.27 13.94
N HIS A 249 8.78 1.91 14.86
CA HIS A 249 8.71 2.35 16.25
C HIS A 249 8.74 3.89 16.39
N PHE A 250 9.53 4.59 15.57
CA PHE A 250 9.55 6.05 15.59
C PHE A 250 8.31 6.69 14.95
N GLU A 251 7.77 6.09 13.89
CA GLU A 251 6.55 6.55 13.22
C GLU A 251 5.34 6.51 14.16
N GLU A 252 5.17 5.43 14.92
CA GLU A 252 4.09 5.26 15.91
C GLU A 252 4.00 6.41 16.93
N GLN A 253 5.14 7.06 17.21
CA GLN A 253 5.22 8.14 18.20
C GLN A 253 4.92 9.52 17.61
N SER A 254 5.00 9.69 16.28
CA SER A 254 5.27 11.03 15.72
C SER A 254 4.63 11.37 14.37
N ALA A 255 4.25 10.39 13.55
CA ALA A 255 4.01 10.66 12.12
C ALA A 255 3.01 9.69 11.45
N PRO A 256 2.40 10.11 10.31
CA PRO A 256 1.68 9.19 9.45
C PRO A 256 2.64 8.21 8.75
N CYS A 257 2.17 6.98 8.56
CA CYS A 257 2.87 5.95 7.79
C CYS A 257 3.18 6.41 6.36
N ASP A 258 4.46 6.43 5.98
CA ASP A 258 4.91 6.64 4.59
C ASP A 258 5.59 5.37 4.04
N PRO A 259 4.94 4.63 3.11
CA PRO A 259 5.53 3.43 2.52
C PRO A 259 6.82 3.71 1.74
N ILE A 260 7.05 4.93 1.26
CA ILE A 260 8.29 5.30 0.56
C ILE A 260 9.43 5.53 1.55
N ALA A 261 9.18 6.12 2.71
CA ALA A 261 10.17 6.21 3.79
C ALA A 261 10.57 4.80 4.29
N ARG A 262 9.60 3.90 4.43
CA ARG A 262 9.87 2.49 4.77
C ARG A 262 10.61 1.75 3.68
N LEU A 263 10.34 2.05 2.41
CA LEU A 263 11.10 1.51 1.29
C LEU A 263 12.54 2.03 1.30
N ALA A 264 12.74 3.30 1.66
CA ALA A 264 14.06 3.91 1.86
C ALA A 264 14.84 3.28 3.03
N ALA A 265 14.16 2.70 4.02
CA ALA A 265 14.79 1.93 5.08
C ALA A 265 15.39 0.62 4.58
N LEU A 266 14.85 0.05 3.49
CA LEU A 266 15.30 -1.25 2.98
C LEU A 266 16.60 -1.18 2.17
N GLY A 267 16.89 -0.03 1.54
CA GLY A 267 18.10 0.08 0.75
C GLY A 267 18.20 1.34 -0.10
N GLU A 268 19.20 1.35 -0.97
CA GLU A 268 19.50 2.49 -1.84
C GLU A 268 18.45 2.68 -2.94
N ALA A 269 18.07 3.93 -3.19
CA ALA A 269 17.04 4.30 -4.17
C ALA A 269 17.32 3.73 -5.58
N LYS A 270 18.59 3.72 -5.99
CA LYS A 270 19.00 3.17 -7.29
C LYS A 270 18.72 1.67 -7.40
N ILE A 271 19.08 0.90 -6.37
CA ILE A 271 18.89 -0.56 -6.33
C ILE A 271 17.39 -0.90 -6.36
N ILE A 272 16.61 -0.17 -5.57
CA ILE A 272 15.15 -0.34 -5.51
C ILE A 272 14.51 0.01 -6.86
N GLY A 273 14.93 1.11 -7.49
CA GLY A 273 14.43 1.54 -8.80
C GLY A 273 14.81 0.60 -9.96
N GLU A 274 15.82 -0.25 -9.81
CA GLU A 274 16.13 -1.32 -10.77
C GLU A 274 15.12 -2.48 -10.67
N SER A 275 14.61 -2.73 -9.47
CA SER A 275 13.72 -3.87 -9.15
C SER A 275 12.23 -3.50 -9.26
N LEU A 276 11.84 -2.31 -8.81
CA LEU A 276 10.45 -1.85 -8.75
C LEU A 276 10.15 -0.83 -9.84
N ARG A 277 8.94 -0.88 -10.40
CA ARG A 277 8.42 0.16 -11.29
C ARG A 277 7.68 1.23 -10.49
N LEU A 278 8.41 2.18 -9.91
CA LEU A 278 7.84 3.32 -9.18
C LEU A 278 7.40 4.42 -10.17
N SER A 279 6.49 5.29 -9.72
CA SER A 279 6.20 6.54 -10.43
C SER A 279 7.36 7.52 -10.24
N LYS A 280 7.51 8.49 -11.16
CA LYS A 280 8.56 9.51 -11.06
C LYS A 280 8.55 10.29 -9.74
N ALA A 281 7.35 10.52 -9.18
CA ALA A 281 7.21 11.19 -7.90
C ALA A 281 7.71 10.30 -6.74
N GLN A 282 7.36 9.01 -6.75
CA GLN A 282 7.83 8.04 -5.76
C GLN A 282 9.35 7.83 -5.84
N ASP A 283 9.92 7.70 -7.04
CA ASP A 283 11.37 7.57 -7.23
C ASP A 283 12.13 8.78 -6.68
N ARG A 284 11.64 9.99 -6.97
CA ARG A 284 12.22 11.23 -6.46
C ARG A 284 12.13 11.29 -4.94
N HIS A 285 10.96 11.00 -4.38
CA HIS A 285 10.73 11.02 -2.94
C HIS A 285 11.63 10.02 -2.21
N LEU A 286 11.75 8.80 -2.74
CA LEU A 286 12.67 7.77 -2.24
C LEU A 286 14.12 8.26 -2.22
N ALA A 287 14.58 8.87 -3.32
CA ALA A 287 15.95 9.39 -3.44
C ALA A 287 16.20 10.58 -2.50
N GLU A 288 15.26 11.51 -2.38
CA GLU A 288 15.34 12.68 -1.49
C GLU A 288 15.40 12.26 -0.02
N LEU A 289 14.50 11.38 0.42
CA LEU A 289 14.49 10.86 1.78
C LEU A 289 15.77 10.09 2.12
N ARG A 290 16.22 9.20 1.23
CA ARG A 290 17.44 8.42 1.45
C ARG A 290 18.66 9.33 1.54
N ALA A 291 18.79 10.29 0.61
CA ALA A 291 19.89 11.26 0.60
C ALA A 291 19.89 12.16 1.85
N ALA A 292 18.71 12.61 2.28
CA ALA A 292 18.55 13.39 3.49
C ALA A 292 18.95 12.58 4.74
N ALA A 293 18.52 11.33 4.83
CA ALA A 293 18.81 10.46 5.96
C ALA A 293 20.30 10.16 6.11
N ILE A 294 21.01 9.85 5.01
CA ILE A 294 22.46 9.57 5.05
C ILE A 294 23.32 10.84 5.08
N GLY A 295 22.75 12.00 4.75
CA GLY A 295 23.43 13.28 4.76
C GLY A 295 23.69 13.84 6.16
N THR A 296 24.36 14.99 6.22
CA THR A 296 24.75 15.65 7.49
C THR A 296 23.85 16.82 7.88
N ALA A 297 22.89 17.20 7.04
CA ALA A 297 21.99 18.30 7.34
C ALA A 297 21.19 18.03 8.62
N GLY A 298 21.11 19.03 9.50
CA GLY A 298 20.33 18.96 10.73
C GLY A 298 18.82 19.02 10.48
N PRO A 299 17.99 18.66 11.49
CA PRO A 299 16.54 18.68 11.36
C PRO A 299 15.95 20.01 10.87
N GLY A 300 16.44 21.13 11.40
CA GLY A 300 16.00 22.46 10.96
C GLY A 300 16.26 22.72 9.47
N GLU A 301 17.47 22.43 8.99
CA GLU A 301 17.80 22.58 7.57
C GLU A 301 16.94 21.67 6.69
N LEU A 302 16.77 20.41 7.09
CA LEU A 302 15.94 19.47 6.36
C LEU A 302 14.49 19.98 6.27
N ALA A 303 13.93 20.51 7.36
CA ALA A 303 12.57 21.05 7.38
C ALA A 303 12.42 22.29 6.49
N TYR A 304 13.44 23.14 6.42
CA TYR A 304 13.46 24.28 5.50
C TYR A 304 13.48 23.84 4.03
N ARG A 305 14.24 22.79 3.69
CA ARG A 305 14.41 22.33 2.30
C ARG A 305 13.29 21.42 1.80
N LEU A 306 12.81 20.51 2.64
CA LEU A 306 11.90 19.43 2.26
C LEU A 306 10.48 19.62 2.83
N GLY A 307 10.30 20.56 3.76
CA GLY A 307 9.11 20.65 4.56
C GLY A 307 9.14 19.71 5.78
N ARG A 308 8.25 19.99 6.74
CA ARG A 308 8.26 19.35 8.07
C ARG A 308 8.08 17.83 8.04
N GLN A 309 7.19 17.31 7.17
CA GLN A 309 6.87 15.89 7.12
C GLN A 309 8.06 15.05 6.61
N ASP A 310 8.63 15.45 5.48
CA ASP A 310 9.74 14.71 4.86
C ASP A 310 11.03 14.85 5.67
N ALA A 311 11.23 16.00 6.33
CA ALA A 311 12.34 16.19 7.25
C ALA A 311 12.22 15.31 8.50
N LEU A 312 11.01 15.13 9.05
CA LEU A 312 10.76 14.20 10.15
C LEU A 312 11.05 12.76 9.70
N ALA A 313 10.51 12.34 8.56
CA ALA A 313 10.74 11.01 8.00
C ALA A 313 12.24 10.75 7.76
N ALA A 314 12.98 11.72 7.21
CA ALA A 314 14.42 11.62 7.01
C ALA A 314 15.21 11.51 8.33
N CYS A 315 14.82 12.26 9.37
CA CYS A 315 15.45 12.17 10.69
C CYS A 315 15.17 10.83 11.37
N GLN A 316 13.94 10.31 11.26
CA GLN A 316 13.57 8.99 11.79
C GLN A 316 14.28 7.87 11.04
N LEU A 317 14.35 7.97 9.71
CA LEU A 317 15.11 7.04 8.88
C LEU A 317 16.59 7.07 9.23
N ARG A 318 17.19 8.25 9.42
CA ARG A 318 18.59 8.39 9.87
C ARG A 318 18.80 7.69 11.21
N ALA A 319 17.95 7.97 12.19
CA ALA A 319 18.04 7.38 13.52
C ALA A 319 17.89 5.84 13.46
N ALA A 320 16.99 5.33 12.62
CA ALA A 320 16.81 3.90 12.40
C ALA A 320 18.02 3.23 11.72
N LEU A 321 18.60 3.87 10.70
CA LEU A 321 19.79 3.37 10.00
C LEU A 321 21.03 3.36 10.90
N LEU A 322 21.15 4.33 11.80
CA LEU A 322 22.27 4.46 12.74
C LEU A 322 22.04 3.76 14.09
N GLU A 323 20.84 3.24 14.32
CA GLU A 323 20.41 2.63 15.59
C GLU A 323 20.57 3.58 16.80
N THR A 324 20.26 4.85 16.60
CA THR A 324 20.34 5.91 17.62
C THR A 324 18.95 6.39 18.04
N PRO A 325 18.78 6.95 19.25
CA PRO A 325 17.54 7.63 19.60
C PRO A 325 17.33 8.88 18.74
N LEU A 326 16.07 9.33 18.63
CA LEU A 326 15.75 10.63 18.05
C LEU A 326 16.30 11.76 18.94
N ALA A 327 16.68 12.87 18.32
CA ALA A 327 17.14 14.05 19.05
C ALA A 327 16.00 14.60 19.94
N PRO A 328 16.26 14.95 21.21
CA PRO A 328 15.22 15.45 22.13
C PRO A 328 14.50 16.71 21.65
N ASP A 329 15.20 17.57 20.93
CA ASP A 329 14.75 18.86 20.37
C ASP A 329 14.26 18.78 18.93
N LEU A 330 14.20 17.57 18.35
CA LEU A 330 13.81 17.31 16.96
C LEU A 330 12.56 18.09 16.55
N GLN A 331 11.49 18.04 17.36
CA GLN A 331 10.22 18.68 17.03
C GLN A 331 10.31 20.20 16.96
N ALA A 332 11.13 20.81 17.84
CA ALA A 332 11.35 22.25 17.89
C ALA A 332 12.18 22.73 16.70
N GLU A 333 13.25 22.01 16.36
CA GLU A 333 14.07 22.31 15.19
C GLU A 333 13.28 22.19 13.88
N LEU A 334 12.50 21.11 13.73
CA LEU A 334 11.63 20.92 12.56
C LEU A 334 10.62 22.06 12.43
N ALA A 335 10.03 22.51 13.55
CA ALA A 335 9.10 23.64 13.55
C ALA A 335 9.80 24.94 13.11
N ALA A 336 10.97 25.25 13.69
CA ALA A 336 11.75 26.43 13.34
C ALA A 336 12.12 26.45 11.85
N GLY A 337 12.69 25.36 11.33
CA GLY A 337 13.09 25.26 9.93
C GLY A 337 11.92 25.36 8.95
N SER A 338 10.80 24.69 9.24
CA SER A 338 9.60 24.72 8.37
C SER A 338 8.92 26.09 8.29
N ALA A 339 9.10 26.94 9.30
CA ALA A 339 8.58 28.30 9.33
C ALA A 339 9.60 29.35 8.83
N ALA A 340 10.84 28.94 8.58
CA ALA A 340 11.92 29.85 8.26
C ALA A 340 11.79 30.39 6.82
N VAL A 341 12.03 31.68 6.64
CA VAL A 341 12.06 32.35 5.33
C VAL A 341 13.39 33.07 5.17
N PHE A 342 14.16 32.71 4.15
CA PHE A 342 15.47 33.30 3.92
C PHE A 342 15.35 34.82 3.64
N PRO A 343 16.00 35.68 4.43
CA PRO A 343 15.69 37.11 4.42
C PRO A 343 16.41 37.92 3.33
N VAL A 344 17.31 37.30 2.55
CA VAL A 344 18.08 37.96 1.49
C VAL A 344 17.54 37.57 0.11
N THR A 345 17.34 38.57 -0.75
CA THR A 345 16.90 38.36 -2.13
C THR A 345 17.96 38.78 -3.13
N ALA A 346 17.82 38.35 -4.39
CA ALA A 346 18.71 38.76 -5.47
C ALA A 346 18.84 40.29 -5.62
N ARG A 347 17.78 41.04 -5.31
CA ARG A 347 17.77 42.52 -5.41
C ARG A 347 18.75 43.17 -4.44
N ASP A 348 19.07 42.50 -3.34
CA ASP A 348 19.92 43.03 -2.29
C ASP A 348 21.39 43.03 -2.68
N LEU A 349 21.75 42.19 -3.66
CA LEU A 349 23.12 42.01 -4.15
C LEU A 349 23.33 42.64 -5.53
N MET A 350 22.25 43.10 -6.18
CA MET A 350 22.31 43.75 -7.48
C MET A 350 22.43 45.28 -7.34
N PRO A 351 23.18 45.95 -8.24
CA PRO A 351 23.90 45.40 -9.40
C PRO A 351 25.30 44.84 -9.07
N GLY A 352 25.73 44.91 -7.80
CA GLY A 352 27.10 44.57 -7.38
C GLY A 352 27.55 43.14 -7.68
N LYS A 353 26.62 42.18 -7.76
CA LYS A 353 26.86 40.81 -8.22
C LYS A 353 25.80 40.42 -9.26
N THR A 354 26.22 39.72 -10.31
CA THR A 354 25.32 39.24 -11.39
C THR A 354 25.70 37.81 -11.82
N GLY A 355 24.80 37.16 -12.55
CA GLY A 355 25.04 35.83 -13.12
C GLY A 355 25.44 34.78 -12.08
N ALA A 356 26.48 33.99 -12.37
CA ALA A 356 26.96 32.93 -11.48
C ALA A 356 27.45 33.45 -10.12
N ALA A 357 28.04 34.65 -10.08
CA ALA A 357 28.54 35.26 -8.85
C ALA A 357 27.41 35.63 -7.88
N LEU A 358 26.25 36.06 -8.41
CA LEU A 358 25.05 36.32 -7.62
C LEU A 358 24.52 35.04 -6.99
N GLY A 359 24.38 33.97 -7.77
CA GLY A 359 23.92 32.67 -7.28
C GLY A 359 24.86 32.08 -6.21
N ALA A 360 26.18 32.22 -6.39
CA ALA A 360 27.16 31.77 -5.40
C ALA A 360 27.06 32.56 -4.08
N ALA A 361 26.87 33.89 -4.16
CA ALA A 361 26.71 34.73 -2.97
C ALA A 361 25.43 34.40 -2.20
N LEU A 362 24.30 34.23 -2.89
CA LEU A 362 23.04 33.82 -2.25
C LEU A 362 23.18 32.47 -1.54
N LYS A 363 23.81 31.48 -2.18
CA LYS A 363 24.07 30.17 -1.55
C LYS A 363 24.97 30.27 -0.32
N LYS A 364 26.01 31.10 -0.38
CA LYS A 364 26.91 31.33 0.78
C LYS A 364 26.14 31.93 1.95
N LEU A 365 25.31 32.95 1.70
CA LEU A 365 24.51 33.60 2.73
C LEU A 365 23.43 32.69 3.29
N GLU A 366 22.75 31.92 2.44
CA GLU A 366 21.76 30.94 2.88
C GLU A 366 22.40 29.86 3.77
N ALA A 367 23.59 29.36 3.41
CA ALA A 367 24.33 28.42 4.24
C ALA A 367 24.75 29.02 5.59
N ALA A 368 25.17 30.28 5.63
CA ALA A 368 25.51 30.99 6.87
C ALA A 368 24.27 31.17 7.77
N TRP A 369 23.13 31.55 7.18
CA TRP A 369 21.86 31.69 7.88
C TRP A 369 21.34 30.37 8.45
N ILE A 370 21.42 29.28 7.68
CA ILE A 370 21.08 27.93 8.16
C ILE A 370 22.01 27.52 9.30
N SER A 371 23.33 27.76 9.16
CA SER A 371 24.32 27.42 10.19
C SER A 371 24.11 28.19 11.48
N SER A 372 23.52 29.38 11.41
CA SER A 372 23.13 30.16 12.58
C SER A 372 21.80 29.72 13.20
N GLN A 373 21.22 28.60 12.75
CA GLN A 373 19.89 28.14 13.13
C GLN A 373 18.80 29.19 12.82
N PHE A 374 18.89 29.82 11.64
CA PHE A 374 17.92 30.79 11.13
C PHE A 374 17.85 32.13 11.90
N THR A 375 18.85 32.42 12.72
CA THR A 375 18.87 33.61 13.60
C THR A 375 19.43 34.87 12.96
N LEU A 376 20.33 34.76 11.98
CA LEU A 376 20.97 35.94 11.37
C LEU A 376 19.95 36.78 10.61
N SER A 377 19.96 38.08 10.87
CA SER A 377 19.15 39.06 10.17
C SER A 377 19.69 39.34 8.76
N ARG A 378 18.87 39.99 7.94
CA ARG A 378 19.26 40.43 6.59
C ARG A 378 20.54 41.27 6.60
N THR A 379 20.66 42.21 7.55
CA THR A 379 21.82 43.11 7.65
C THR A 379 23.08 42.32 8.00
N GLU A 380 23.03 41.49 9.04
CA GLU A 380 24.17 40.67 9.48
C GLU A 380 24.64 39.68 8.41
N LEU A 381 23.76 39.24 7.52
CA LEU A 381 24.13 38.42 6.36
C LEU A 381 24.83 39.24 5.28
N LEU A 382 24.29 40.40 4.93
CA LEU A 382 24.89 41.25 3.87
C LEU A 382 26.29 41.73 4.26
N ASP A 383 26.52 42.02 5.54
CA ASP A 383 27.83 42.42 6.08
C ASP A 383 28.91 41.33 5.93
N GLN A 384 28.55 40.07 5.63
CA GLN A 384 29.51 38.97 5.39
C GLN A 384 30.02 38.87 3.94
N LEU A 385 29.52 39.73 3.04
CA LEU A 385 29.94 39.80 1.64
C LEU A 385 30.89 40.97 1.34
N ASP A 386 30.95 41.93 2.25
CA ASP A 386 31.97 42.99 2.29
C ASP A 386 33.27 42.42 2.91
#